data_AF-A0A2A5JPH3-F1
#
_entry.id   AF-A0A2A5JPH3-F1
#
_cell.length_a   1.000
_cell.length_b   1.000
_cell.length_c   1.000
_cell.angle_alpha   90.00
_cell.angle_beta   90.00
_cell.angle_gamma   90.00
#
_symmetry.space_group_name_H-M   'P 1'
#
loop_
_entity.id
_entity.type
_entity.pdbx_description
1 polymer ?
#
loop_
_entity_poly.entity_id
_entity_poly.type
_entity_poly.pdbx_seq_one_letter_code
_entity_poly.pdbx_strand_id
1 'polypeptide(L)'
;MKYISLVFLFLATIASAKTLRVATFNVSMEATNYQQKGEDLDADKLSKLLQDGQHPQIKNIAEIIQRVRPDVILLNEFDYISRPEKGILAFTKNYLEQGQSGQKAIYYPYYYTAPVNTGLPTKYDLDNDGKKSGYAGDAQGFGLYEGHYGMVVLSKYPIKNAQVRTLQSFLWKDMPNHKKTVDSVTKQPFYTDQEWQSLRLSSKSHWDLPIEVNGKVFHLLAMHPTPPVFDGDEDRNGNRNHDEIKLMADYVNPAASHYIYDDQGTRGGLEKETRFVIVGDLNAADKGDKHRAGVIEQLLNSPKVNGEVEPTSLGGAEHSSEPFSRSYTAHWGARVDYVLPSQFGFRVGESGVFWPSKSDPLFRLVASRHASSDHRLVWVDVEIK
;
A
#
# COMPACT_ATOMS: atom_id res chain seq x y z
N MET A 1 44.55 -57.64 -4.88
CA MET A 1 44.17 -56.22 -4.88
C MET A 1 42.79 -56.07 -5.49
N LYS A 2 41.76 -55.84 -4.67
CA LYS A 2 40.39 -55.57 -5.14
C LYS A 2 40.17 -54.06 -5.05
N TYR A 3 40.02 -53.39 -6.19
CA TYR A 3 39.63 -51.99 -6.23
C TYR A 3 38.11 -51.88 -6.13
N ILE A 4 37.63 -51.32 -5.03
CA ILE A 4 36.22 -50.95 -4.84
C ILE A 4 36.07 -49.54 -5.43
N SER A 5 35.33 -49.42 -6.53
CA SER A 5 34.92 -48.13 -7.07
C SER A 5 33.76 -47.59 -6.23
N LEU A 6 34.01 -46.50 -5.51
CA LEU A 6 33.00 -45.74 -4.80
C LEU A 6 32.27 -44.84 -5.82
N VAL A 7 31.05 -45.19 -6.19
CA VAL A 7 30.16 -44.31 -6.97
C VAL A 7 29.52 -43.33 -5.99
N PHE A 8 29.93 -42.07 -6.04
CA PHE A 8 29.23 -40.99 -5.35
C PHE A 8 27.96 -40.65 -6.14
N LEU A 9 26.81 -41.12 -5.66
CA LEU A 9 25.51 -40.61 -6.08
C LEU A 9 25.36 -39.19 -5.53
N PHE A 10 25.49 -38.18 -6.38
CA PHE A 10 25.03 -36.84 -6.07
C PHE A 10 23.48 -36.85 -6.04
N LEU A 11 22.91 -36.93 -4.84
CA LEU A 11 21.52 -36.56 -4.61
C LEU A 11 21.41 -35.04 -4.81
N ALA A 12 21.01 -34.63 -6.01
CA ALA A 12 20.52 -33.28 -6.23
C ALA A 12 19.27 -33.09 -5.36
N THR A 13 19.42 -32.42 -4.22
CA THR A 13 18.28 -31.88 -3.49
C THR A 13 17.59 -30.89 -4.42
N ILE A 14 16.46 -31.28 -4.99
CA ILE A 14 15.53 -30.34 -5.62
C ILE A 14 15.15 -29.37 -4.51
N ALA A 15 15.75 -28.18 -4.51
CA ALA A 15 15.33 -27.10 -3.64
C ALA A 15 13.88 -26.80 -4.01
N SER A 16 12.94 -27.21 -3.17
CA SER A 16 11.54 -26.83 -3.31
C SER A 16 11.50 -25.30 -3.37
N ALA A 17 10.95 -24.74 -4.44
CA ALA A 17 10.79 -23.31 -4.56
C ALA A 17 9.91 -22.83 -3.40
N LYS A 18 10.47 -21.98 -2.53
CA LYS A 18 9.73 -21.47 -1.38
C LYS A 18 8.64 -20.53 -1.87
N THR A 19 7.38 -20.91 -1.65
CA THR A 19 6.22 -20.03 -1.82
C THR A 19 6.34 -18.87 -0.82
N LEU A 20 6.24 -17.65 -1.34
CA LEU A 20 6.25 -16.39 -0.61
C LEU A 20 4.86 -15.77 -0.64
N ARG A 21 4.27 -15.49 0.52
CA ARG A 21 3.02 -14.73 0.60
C ARG A 21 3.28 -13.24 0.71
N VAL A 22 2.93 -12.48 -0.33
CA VAL A 22 3.00 -11.01 -0.32
C VAL A 22 1.59 -10.45 -0.13
N ALA A 23 1.44 -9.44 0.73
CA ALA A 23 0.14 -8.88 1.07
C ALA A 23 0.14 -7.36 1.19
N THR A 24 -1.06 -6.79 1.12
CA THR A 24 -1.34 -5.42 1.53
C THR A 24 -2.58 -5.39 2.43
N PHE A 25 -2.63 -4.45 3.37
CA PHE A 25 -3.78 -4.23 4.24
C PHE A 25 -3.84 -2.76 4.66
N ASN A 26 -4.87 -2.03 4.21
CA ASN A 26 -5.22 -0.77 4.86
C ASN A 26 -5.83 -1.08 6.24
N VAL A 27 -5.11 -0.70 7.29
CA VAL A 27 -5.42 -1.08 8.67
C VAL A 27 -6.25 -0.03 9.41
N SER A 28 -6.54 1.13 8.80
CA SER A 28 -7.28 2.23 9.44
C SER A 28 -6.72 2.58 10.84
N MET A 29 -5.40 2.45 11.02
CA MET A 29 -4.66 2.72 12.25
C MET A 29 -4.10 4.15 12.19
N GLU A 30 -5.02 5.10 12.21
CA GLU A 30 -4.76 6.53 12.20
C GLU A 30 -5.43 7.19 13.42
N ALA A 31 -4.86 8.27 13.95
CA ALA A 31 -5.24 8.83 15.24
C ALA A 31 -6.73 9.26 15.32
N THR A 32 -7.29 9.79 14.23
CA THR A 32 -8.68 10.26 14.17
C THR A 32 -9.70 9.13 14.15
N ASN A 33 -9.33 7.92 13.71
CA ASN A 33 -10.18 6.73 13.85
C ASN A 33 -10.42 6.35 15.32
N TYR A 34 -9.55 6.78 16.23
CA TYR A 34 -9.64 6.48 17.67
C TYR A 34 -10.14 7.67 18.50
N GLN A 35 -10.53 8.76 17.86
CA GLN A 35 -10.98 9.98 18.50
C GLN A 35 -12.50 9.96 18.66
N GLN A 36 -13.00 10.35 19.83
CA GLN A 36 -14.44 10.51 20.02
C GLN A 36 -14.90 11.84 19.44
N LYS A 37 -16.15 11.87 18.96
CA LYS A 37 -16.75 13.10 18.43
C LYS A 37 -16.74 14.19 19.52
N GLY A 38 -16.09 15.32 19.22
CA GLY A 38 -15.99 16.46 20.13
C GLY A 38 -14.75 16.46 21.03
N GLU A 39 -13.91 15.41 20.99
CA GLU A 39 -12.56 15.48 21.58
C GLU A 39 -11.65 16.38 20.72
N ASP A 40 -10.67 17.02 21.36
CA ASP A 40 -9.59 17.70 20.64
C ASP A 40 -8.72 16.68 19.89
N LEU A 41 -8.16 17.11 18.75
CA LEU A 41 -7.27 16.28 17.93
C LEU A 41 -6.00 15.93 18.71
N ASP A 42 -5.75 14.63 18.86
CA ASP A 42 -4.55 14.07 19.49
C ASP A 42 -3.79 13.22 18.47
N ALA A 43 -2.85 13.83 17.74
CA ALA A 43 -2.05 13.14 16.73
C ALA A 43 -1.22 11.96 17.29
N ASP A 44 -1.00 11.90 18.62
CA ASP A 44 -0.29 10.81 19.29
C ASP A 44 -1.23 9.67 19.75
N LYS A 45 -2.54 9.74 19.47
CA LYS A 45 -3.53 8.77 19.97
C LYS A 45 -3.18 7.33 19.58
N LEU A 46 -2.82 7.09 18.32
CA LEU A 46 -2.40 5.77 17.84
C LEU A 46 -1.19 5.25 18.63
N SER A 47 -0.15 6.08 18.76
CA SER A 47 1.08 5.75 19.49
C SER A 47 0.79 5.32 20.93
N LYS A 48 -0.15 5.98 21.62
CA LYS A 48 -0.58 5.61 22.99
C LYS A 48 -1.27 4.24 23.00
N LEU A 49 -2.18 3.98 22.06
CA LEU A 49 -2.90 2.71 21.96
C LEU A 49 -1.97 1.54 21.63
N LEU A 50 -1.01 1.75 20.72
CA LEU A 50 -0.01 0.74 20.36
C LEU A 50 0.83 0.29 21.56
N GLN A 51 1.18 1.24 22.43
CA GLN A 51 1.96 0.96 23.65
C GLN A 51 1.12 0.27 24.73
N ASP A 52 -0.17 0.60 24.84
CA ASP A 52 -1.09 -0.05 25.79
C ASP A 52 -1.31 -1.54 25.45
N GLY A 53 -1.38 -1.90 24.18
CA GLY A 53 -1.45 -3.30 23.77
C GLY A 53 -2.83 -3.95 23.95
N GLN A 54 -3.85 -3.23 24.43
CA GLN A 54 -5.16 -3.80 24.73
C GLN A 54 -6.26 -3.41 23.75
N HIS A 55 -6.05 -2.42 22.87
CA HIS A 55 -7.09 -1.90 21.98
C HIS A 55 -7.75 -3.00 21.10
N PRO A 56 -9.09 -3.21 21.17
CA PRO A 56 -9.76 -4.33 20.51
C PRO A 56 -9.63 -4.34 18.98
N GLN A 57 -9.77 -3.19 18.31
CA GLN A 57 -9.64 -3.10 16.85
C GLN A 57 -8.23 -3.53 16.40
N ILE A 58 -7.19 -3.12 17.14
CA ILE A 58 -5.79 -3.43 16.81
C ILE A 58 -5.50 -4.92 17.05
N LYS A 59 -6.09 -5.52 18.10
CA LYS A 59 -6.04 -6.98 18.31
C LYS A 59 -6.69 -7.76 17.17
N ASN A 60 -7.84 -7.30 16.65
CA ASN A 60 -8.50 -7.93 15.52
C ASN A 60 -7.65 -7.82 14.24
N ILE A 61 -7.03 -6.67 13.97
CA ILE A 61 -6.09 -6.48 12.85
C ILE A 61 -4.92 -7.48 12.98
N ALA A 62 -4.33 -7.59 14.17
CA ALA A 62 -3.26 -8.56 14.44
C ALA A 62 -3.73 -10.02 14.28
N GLU A 63 -4.95 -10.35 14.72
CA GLU A 63 -5.56 -11.67 14.51
C GLU A 63 -5.67 -12.00 13.01
N ILE A 64 -6.15 -11.06 12.19
CA ILE A 64 -6.25 -11.22 10.73
C ILE A 64 -4.86 -11.52 10.14
N ILE A 65 -3.84 -10.74 10.50
CA ILE A 65 -2.46 -10.94 10.01
C ILE A 65 -1.92 -12.31 10.48
N GLN A 66 -2.20 -12.74 11.71
CA GLN A 66 -1.76 -14.03 12.24
C GLN A 66 -2.47 -15.24 11.62
N ARG A 67 -3.67 -15.04 11.07
CA ARG A 67 -4.40 -16.05 10.28
C ARG A 67 -3.88 -16.15 8.86
N VAL A 68 -3.69 -15.01 8.19
CA VAL A 68 -3.21 -14.98 6.78
C VAL A 68 -1.72 -15.32 6.67
N ARG A 69 -0.94 -14.94 7.69
CA ARG A 69 0.50 -15.18 7.84
C ARG A 69 1.39 -14.70 6.68
N PRO A 70 1.21 -13.46 6.17
CA PRO A 70 2.05 -12.98 5.08
C PRO A 70 3.53 -13.02 5.46
N ASP A 71 4.37 -13.18 4.45
CA ASP A 71 5.81 -13.11 4.61
C ASP A 71 6.34 -11.69 4.45
N VAL A 72 5.71 -10.92 3.56
CA VAL A 72 5.93 -9.48 3.39
C VAL A 72 4.55 -8.82 3.30
N ILE A 73 4.32 -7.79 4.09
CA ILE A 73 3.05 -7.05 4.10
C ILE A 73 3.28 -5.55 4.14
N LEU A 74 2.57 -4.83 3.26
CA LEU A 74 2.36 -3.38 3.39
C LEU A 74 1.13 -3.12 4.26
N LEU A 75 1.27 -2.24 5.23
CA LEU A 75 0.18 -1.67 6.03
C LEU A 75 -0.04 -0.23 5.55
N ASN A 76 -1.22 0.06 5.00
CA ASN A 76 -1.67 1.41 4.67
C ASN A 76 -2.47 1.99 5.85
N GLU A 77 -2.52 3.31 5.96
CA GLU A 77 -3.13 4.03 7.09
C GLU A 77 -2.60 3.56 8.44
N PHE A 78 -1.28 3.45 8.53
CA PHE A 78 -0.60 3.36 9.81
C PHE A 78 0.17 4.67 9.97
N ASP A 79 -0.28 5.56 10.86
CA ASP A 79 0.34 6.88 10.99
C ASP A 79 1.87 6.79 11.12
N TYR A 80 2.55 7.69 10.42
CA TYR A 80 3.99 7.79 10.52
C TYR A 80 4.38 8.29 11.91
N ILE A 81 4.91 7.39 12.72
CA ILE A 81 5.45 7.68 14.04
C ILE A 81 6.97 7.60 13.94
N SER A 82 7.63 8.77 13.98
CA SER A 82 9.09 8.90 13.79
C SER A 82 9.95 8.13 14.80
N ARG A 83 9.35 7.73 15.92
CA ARG A 83 9.94 6.89 16.97
C ARG A 83 9.41 5.46 16.85
N PRO A 84 10.12 4.53 16.20
CA PRO A 84 9.62 3.18 15.92
C PRO A 84 9.18 2.42 17.18
N GLU A 85 9.83 2.65 18.33
CA GLU A 85 9.50 2.05 19.62
C GLU A 85 8.11 2.42 20.15
N LYS A 86 7.53 3.52 19.65
CA LYS A 86 6.16 3.95 19.96
C LYS A 86 5.16 3.64 18.85
N GLY A 87 5.66 3.37 17.64
CA GLY A 87 4.87 3.01 16.48
C GLY A 87 5.00 1.53 16.16
N ILE A 88 5.65 1.22 15.04
CA ILE A 88 5.68 -0.14 14.50
C ILE A 88 6.23 -1.19 15.46
N LEU A 89 7.29 -0.89 16.23
CA LEU A 89 7.85 -1.87 17.18
C LEU A 89 6.93 -2.10 18.38
N ALA A 90 6.14 -1.11 18.78
CA ALA A 90 5.08 -1.32 19.77
C ALA A 90 3.97 -2.22 19.20
N PHE A 91 3.57 -2.00 17.94
CA PHE A 91 2.61 -2.87 17.25
C PHE A 91 3.11 -4.31 17.15
N THR A 92 4.33 -4.54 16.67
CA THR A 92 4.87 -5.89 16.53
C THR A 92 4.95 -6.60 17.89
N LYS A 93 5.56 -5.95 18.89
CA LYS A 93 5.79 -6.54 20.22
C LYS A 93 4.49 -6.82 20.97
N ASN A 94 3.57 -5.87 20.99
CA ASN A 94 2.38 -5.92 21.85
C ASN A 94 1.20 -6.63 21.19
N TYR A 95 1.17 -6.76 19.86
CA TYR A 95 0.04 -7.36 19.13
C TYR A 95 0.43 -8.53 18.23
N LEU A 96 1.43 -8.39 17.35
CA LEU A 96 1.77 -9.45 16.39
C LEU A 96 2.53 -10.62 17.02
N GLU A 97 3.42 -10.32 17.96
CA GLU A 97 4.20 -11.31 18.71
C GLU A 97 3.39 -11.92 19.88
N GLN A 98 2.19 -11.42 20.12
CA GLN A 98 1.23 -11.98 21.08
C GLN A 98 0.15 -12.74 20.31
N GLY A 99 -0.06 -14.03 20.59
CA GLY A 99 -1.12 -14.79 19.92
C GLY A 99 -2.51 -14.21 20.19
N GLN A 100 -3.25 -13.84 19.14
CA GLN A 100 -4.62 -13.33 19.24
C GLN A 100 -5.63 -14.46 19.01
N SER A 101 -6.62 -14.61 19.89
CA SER A 101 -7.71 -15.60 19.72
C SER A 101 -7.22 -17.03 19.38
N GLY A 102 -6.15 -17.47 20.06
CA GLY A 102 -5.54 -18.79 19.87
C GLY A 102 -4.67 -18.94 18.62
N GLN A 103 -4.50 -17.88 17.82
CA GLN A 103 -3.57 -17.88 16.68
C GLN A 103 -2.12 -17.83 17.16
N LYS A 104 -1.23 -18.43 16.38
CA LYS A 104 0.21 -18.34 16.66
C LYS A 104 0.70 -16.92 16.38
N ALA A 105 1.51 -16.40 17.29
CA ALA A 105 2.29 -15.20 17.09
C ALA A 105 3.00 -15.20 15.72
N ILE A 106 3.21 -14.02 15.16
CA ILE A 106 3.95 -13.81 13.92
C ILE A 106 5.04 -12.78 14.15
N TYR A 107 6.24 -13.09 13.68
CA TYR A 107 7.44 -12.30 13.90
C TYR A 107 7.95 -11.76 12.56
N TYR A 108 8.26 -10.47 12.53
CA TYR A 108 8.83 -9.76 11.39
C TYR A 108 10.13 -9.07 11.84
N PRO A 109 11.31 -9.69 11.61
CA PRO A 109 12.60 -9.11 12.00
C PRO A 109 12.96 -7.83 11.24
N TYR A 110 12.30 -7.55 10.11
CA TYR A 110 12.58 -6.39 9.28
C TYR A 110 11.33 -5.56 9.07
N TYR A 111 11.50 -4.24 9.07
CA TYR A 111 10.46 -3.30 8.76
C TYR A 111 11.04 -2.10 8.01
N TYR A 112 10.18 -1.38 7.30
CA TYR A 112 10.50 -0.09 6.70
C TYR A 112 9.35 0.89 6.95
N THR A 113 9.70 2.09 7.40
CA THR A 113 8.80 3.23 7.53
C THR A 113 9.58 4.50 7.21
N ALA A 114 8.91 5.49 6.64
CA ALA A 114 9.49 6.76 6.24
C ALA A 114 8.39 7.85 6.25
N PRO A 115 8.75 9.14 6.29
CA PRO A 115 7.79 10.22 6.17
C PRO A 115 6.90 10.12 4.93
N VAL A 116 5.69 10.66 5.04
CA VAL A 116 4.68 10.75 3.96
C VAL A 116 4.28 12.21 3.75
N ASN A 117 3.66 12.53 2.62
CA ASN A 117 3.22 13.89 2.30
C ASN A 117 1.87 14.28 2.93
N THR A 118 1.12 13.32 3.46
CA THR A 118 -0.16 13.59 4.12
C THR A 118 0.03 14.40 5.39
N GLY A 119 -0.68 15.53 5.46
CA GLY A 119 -0.60 16.51 6.54
C GLY A 119 0.74 17.23 6.65
N LEU A 120 1.66 17.05 5.67
CA LEU A 120 2.88 17.85 5.58
C LEU A 120 2.51 19.27 5.11
N PRO A 121 2.77 20.30 5.93
CA PRO A 121 2.15 21.59 5.68
C PRO A 121 2.73 22.35 4.50
N THR A 122 1.87 23.12 3.84
CA THR A 122 2.29 24.13 2.87
C THR A 122 1.91 25.53 3.35
N LYS A 123 2.42 26.54 2.64
CA LYS A 123 2.11 27.96 2.88
C LYS A 123 0.99 28.50 1.98
N TYR A 124 0.36 27.62 1.20
CA TYR A 124 -0.60 27.97 0.17
C TYR A 124 -2.03 27.65 0.60
N ASP A 125 -2.99 28.18 -0.14
CA ASP A 125 -4.42 27.88 -0.03
C ASP A 125 -4.73 26.93 -1.19
N LEU A 126 -4.56 25.62 -0.98
CA LEU A 126 -4.57 24.62 -2.06
C LEU A 126 -5.96 24.06 -2.35
N ASP A 127 -6.95 24.39 -1.52
CA ASP A 127 -8.35 24.06 -1.75
C ASP A 127 -9.23 25.29 -2.08
N ASN A 128 -8.64 26.48 -2.08
CA ASN A 128 -9.27 27.76 -2.41
C ASN A 128 -10.42 28.12 -1.47
N ASP A 129 -10.34 27.75 -0.19
CA ASP A 129 -11.34 28.10 0.84
C ASP A 129 -11.16 29.54 1.41
N GLY A 130 -10.09 30.21 1.02
CA GLY A 130 -9.72 31.55 1.46
C GLY A 130 -8.81 31.58 2.69
N LYS A 131 -8.33 30.43 3.17
CA LYS A 131 -7.44 30.30 4.33
C LYS A 131 -6.19 29.52 3.95
N LYS A 132 -5.12 29.79 4.69
CA LYS A 132 -3.83 29.10 4.55
C LYS A 132 -3.54 28.34 5.83
N SER A 133 -4.34 27.31 6.06
CA SER A 133 -4.32 26.51 7.28
C SER A 133 -3.05 25.65 7.39
N GLY A 134 -2.48 25.29 6.23
CA GLY A 134 -1.33 24.39 6.12
C GLY A 134 -1.66 22.92 6.37
N TYR A 135 -2.88 22.57 6.77
CA TYR A 135 -3.31 21.18 6.98
C TYR A 135 -4.59 20.91 6.18
N ALA A 136 -5.15 19.71 6.30
CA ALA A 136 -6.31 19.28 5.52
C ALA A 136 -6.06 19.49 4.01
N GLY A 137 -6.89 20.28 3.33
CA GLY A 137 -6.75 20.58 1.90
C GLY A 137 -5.48 21.34 1.52
N ASP A 138 -4.84 22.03 2.48
CA ASP A 138 -3.63 22.84 2.27
C ASP A 138 -2.30 22.10 2.46
N ALA A 139 -2.35 20.83 2.86
CA ALA A 139 -1.16 20.01 2.99
C ALA A 139 -0.70 19.45 1.63
N GLN A 140 0.56 18.99 1.54
CA GLN A 140 1.08 18.35 0.33
C GLN A 140 0.22 17.17 -0.12
N GLY A 141 -0.26 16.36 0.82
CA GLY A 141 -1.42 15.46 0.66
C GLY A 141 -2.38 15.69 1.82
N PHE A 142 -3.67 15.42 1.62
CA PHE A 142 -4.67 15.68 2.66
C PHE A 142 -4.32 14.99 3.99
N GLY A 143 -4.30 15.76 5.08
CA GLY A 143 -4.08 15.22 6.42
C GLY A 143 -4.15 16.30 7.49
N LEU A 144 -4.59 15.92 8.70
CA LEU A 144 -4.84 16.88 9.80
C LEU A 144 -3.60 17.13 10.67
N TYR A 145 -2.56 16.33 10.48
CA TYR A 145 -1.26 16.40 11.15
C TYR A 145 -0.23 15.68 10.28
N GLU A 146 1.04 16.04 10.44
CA GLU A 146 2.12 15.43 9.67
C GLU A 146 2.22 13.93 9.96
N GLY A 147 2.25 13.12 8.90
CA GLY A 147 2.34 11.66 9.03
C GLY A 147 0.99 10.93 9.08
N HIS A 148 -0.12 11.66 9.07
CA HIS A 148 -1.47 11.09 9.01
C HIS A 148 -1.60 10.09 7.85
N TYR A 149 -2.28 8.95 8.04
CA TYR A 149 -2.48 7.94 6.97
C TYR A 149 -1.18 7.37 6.39
N GLY A 150 -0.15 7.26 7.22
CA GLY A 150 1.16 6.76 6.84
C GLY A 150 1.18 5.32 6.34
N MET A 151 2.39 4.81 6.11
CA MET A 151 2.63 3.48 5.56
C MET A 151 3.72 2.76 6.36
N VAL A 152 3.64 1.44 6.42
CA VAL A 152 4.69 0.59 7.00
C VAL A 152 4.79 -0.73 6.25
N VAL A 153 6.01 -1.18 5.96
CA VAL A 153 6.26 -2.53 5.46
C VAL A 153 6.83 -3.39 6.58
N LEU A 154 6.31 -4.61 6.73
CA LEU A 154 6.83 -5.66 7.60
C LEU A 154 7.30 -6.84 6.74
N SER A 155 8.45 -7.41 7.05
CA SER A 155 9.06 -8.49 6.27
C SER A 155 9.74 -9.53 7.15
N LYS A 156 9.54 -10.81 6.80
CA LYS A 156 10.30 -11.94 7.34
C LYS A 156 11.72 -12.02 6.79
N TYR A 157 12.00 -11.24 5.74
CA TYR A 157 13.25 -11.26 4.99
C TYR A 157 13.94 -9.89 4.97
N PRO A 158 15.28 -9.86 4.85
CA PRO A 158 16.03 -8.61 4.82
C PRO A 158 15.52 -7.62 3.77
N ILE A 159 15.36 -6.37 4.19
CA ILE A 159 15.19 -5.22 3.30
C ILE A 159 16.58 -4.62 3.05
N LYS A 160 16.99 -4.46 1.80
CA LYS A 160 18.27 -3.85 1.45
C LYS A 160 18.19 -2.33 1.58
N ASN A 161 18.20 -1.82 2.81
CA ASN A 161 18.01 -0.40 3.12
C ASN A 161 18.90 0.57 2.31
N ALA A 162 20.15 0.18 2.01
CA ALA A 162 21.06 0.99 1.20
C ALA A 162 20.66 1.14 -0.29
N GLN A 163 19.68 0.36 -0.75
CA GLN A 163 19.16 0.36 -2.12
C GLN A 163 17.70 0.83 -2.18
N VAL A 164 17.13 1.25 -1.06
CA VAL A 164 15.76 1.77 -1.02
C VAL A 164 15.68 3.08 -1.78
N ARG A 165 14.65 3.21 -2.61
CA ARG A 165 14.32 4.45 -3.29
C ARG A 165 12.94 4.93 -2.85
N THR A 166 12.82 6.23 -2.59
CA THR A 166 11.57 6.88 -2.24
C THR A 166 11.29 8.00 -3.23
N LEU A 167 10.04 8.15 -3.64
CA LEU A 167 9.62 9.20 -4.57
C LEU A 167 8.63 10.16 -3.87
N GLN A 168 8.90 10.46 -2.59
CA GLN A 168 8.04 11.31 -1.78
C GLN A 168 8.05 12.75 -2.34
N SER A 169 9.22 13.26 -2.70
CA SER A 169 9.44 14.65 -3.09
C SER A 169 9.33 14.92 -4.59
N PHE A 170 9.05 13.90 -5.40
CA PHE A 170 8.86 14.04 -6.84
C PHE A 170 7.74 15.05 -7.14
N LEU A 171 8.05 16.08 -7.92
CA LEU A 171 7.11 17.18 -8.20
C LEU A 171 6.13 16.79 -9.30
N TRP A 172 4.85 17.10 -9.10
CA TRP A 172 3.80 16.70 -10.04
C TRP A 172 4.02 17.27 -11.45
N LYS A 173 4.40 18.55 -11.52
CA LYS A 173 4.71 19.22 -12.79
C LYS A 173 5.81 18.56 -13.62
N ASP A 174 6.71 17.80 -13.00
CA ASP A 174 7.86 17.19 -13.66
C ASP A 174 7.49 15.86 -14.35
N MET A 175 6.28 15.37 -14.14
CA MET A 175 5.72 14.28 -14.95
C MET A 175 5.30 14.78 -16.34
N PRO A 176 5.77 14.14 -17.43
CA PRO A 176 5.32 14.44 -18.78
C PRO A 176 3.82 14.18 -18.94
N ASN A 177 3.12 15.17 -19.53
CA ASN A 177 1.68 15.12 -19.78
C ASN A 177 0.84 14.85 -18.52
N HIS A 178 1.29 15.33 -17.35
CA HIS A 178 0.51 15.28 -16.12
C HIS A 178 -0.86 15.94 -16.31
N LYS A 179 -1.85 15.42 -15.59
CA LYS A 179 -3.19 15.99 -15.50
C LYS A 179 -3.10 17.39 -14.87
N LYS A 180 -3.73 18.36 -15.53
CA LYS A 180 -3.87 19.71 -15.01
C LYS A 180 -5.27 19.88 -14.46
N THR A 181 -5.36 20.29 -13.21
CA THR A 181 -6.64 20.65 -12.58
C THR A 181 -7.04 22.05 -13.01
N VAL A 182 -8.29 22.20 -13.45
CA VAL A 182 -8.90 23.50 -13.77
C VAL A 182 -10.15 23.69 -12.92
N ASP A 183 -10.44 24.94 -12.58
CA ASP A 183 -11.70 25.30 -11.94
C ASP A 183 -12.87 24.96 -12.88
N SER A 184 -13.90 24.30 -12.33
CA SER A 184 -15.00 23.74 -13.14
C SER A 184 -15.88 24.81 -13.78
N VAL A 185 -15.90 26.04 -13.25
CA VAL A 185 -16.76 27.14 -13.69
C VAL A 185 -16.00 28.08 -14.64
N THR A 186 -14.89 28.62 -14.17
CA THR A 186 -14.06 29.62 -14.87
C THR A 186 -13.15 29.02 -15.93
N LYS A 187 -12.91 27.71 -15.87
CA LYS A 187 -11.98 26.95 -16.72
C LYS A 187 -10.54 27.45 -16.65
N GLN A 188 -10.20 28.25 -15.65
CA GLN A 188 -8.82 28.67 -15.37
C GLN A 188 -8.08 27.58 -14.60
N PRO A 189 -6.72 27.59 -14.60
CA PRO A 189 -5.94 26.72 -13.72
C PRO A 189 -6.42 26.82 -12.27
N PHE A 190 -6.66 25.67 -11.63
CA PHE A 190 -7.14 25.64 -10.25
C PHE A 190 -6.07 26.15 -9.27
N TYR A 191 -4.81 25.81 -9.56
CA TYR A 191 -3.64 26.23 -8.80
C TYR A 191 -2.94 27.38 -9.51
N THR A 192 -2.40 28.30 -8.72
CA THR A 192 -1.47 29.31 -9.20
C THR A 192 -0.15 28.66 -9.65
N ASP A 193 0.63 29.38 -10.46
CA ASP A 193 1.94 28.91 -10.89
C ASP A 193 2.85 28.55 -9.70
N GLN A 194 2.83 29.34 -8.62
CA GLN A 194 3.67 29.08 -7.45
C GLN A 194 3.27 27.80 -6.71
N GLU A 195 1.98 27.54 -6.58
CA GLU A 195 1.44 26.31 -5.99
C GLU A 195 1.84 25.12 -6.85
N TRP A 196 1.63 25.21 -8.16
CA TRP A 196 1.96 24.13 -9.11
C TRP A 196 3.45 23.79 -9.13
N GLN A 197 4.33 24.78 -8.93
CA GLN A 197 5.77 24.56 -8.78
C GLN A 197 6.15 23.81 -7.50
N SER A 198 5.29 23.80 -6.49
CA SER A 198 5.57 23.24 -5.16
C SER A 198 4.90 21.91 -4.85
N LEU A 199 3.88 21.54 -5.62
CA LEU A 199 3.10 20.33 -5.37
C LEU A 199 3.89 19.06 -5.71
N ARG A 200 3.97 18.17 -4.73
CA ARG A 200 4.48 16.81 -4.89
C ARG A 200 3.40 15.93 -5.48
N LEU A 201 3.78 14.99 -6.36
CA LEU A 201 2.81 14.07 -6.96
C LEU A 201 2.25 13.10 -5.92
N SER A 202 3.12 12.38 -5.22
CA SER A 202 2.73 11.41 -4.19
C SER A 202 1.93 12.10 -3.07
N SER A 203 0.72 11.63 -2.79
CA SER A 203 -0.11 12.10 -1.68
C SER A 203 0.37 11.55 -0.34
N LYS A 204 0.77 10.28 -0.30
CA LYS A 204 1.54 9.68 0.80
C LYS A 204 3.00 9.51 0.39
N SER A 205 3.34 8.43 -0.32
CA SER A 205 4.66 8.19 -0.90
C SER A 205 4.60 7.02 -1.91
N HIS A 206 5.67 6.86 -2.68
CA HIS A 206 5.98 5.64 -3.44
C HIS A 206 7.34 5.14 -3.01
N TRP A 207 7.43 3.86 -2.67
CA TRP A 207 8.67 3.22 -2.23
C TRP A 207 9.03 2.05 -3.13
N ASP A 208 10.32 1.96 -3.45
CA ASP A 208 10.94 0.78 -4.01
C ASP A 208 11.85 0.15 -2.95
N LEU A 209 11.45 -1.02 -2.44
CA LEU A 209 12.14 -1.73 -1.37
C LEU A 209 12.68 -3.07 -1.89
N PRO A 210 14.00 -3.22 -2.09
CA PRO A 210 14.55 -4.51 -2.48
C PRO A 210 14.56 -5.48 -1.30
N ILE A 211 13.85 -6.60 -1.45
CA ILE A 211 13.72 -7.67 -0.45
C ILE A 211 14.56 -8.87 -0.89
N GLU A 212 15.42 -9.38 0.00
CA GLU A 212 16.27 -10.54 -0.28
C GLU A 212 15.70 -11.83 0.30
N VAL A 213 15.31 -12.75 -0.57
CA VAL A 213 14.79 -14.08 -0.21
C VAL A 213 15.75 -15.14 -0.73
N ASN A 214 16.45 -15.81 0.19
CA ASN A 214 17.40 -16.89 -0.12
C ASN A 214 18.43 -16.51 -1.21
N GLY A 215 19.00 -15.30 -1.12
CA GLY A 215 20.00 -14.80 -2.08
C GLY A 215 19.42 -14.25 -3.40
N LYS A 216 18.10 -14.31 -3.61
CA LYS A 216 17.43 -13.67 -4.74
C LYS A 216 16.70 -12.40 -4.29
N VAL A 217 16.76 -11.36 -5.11
CA VAL A 217 16.06 -10.09 -4.84
C VAL A 217 14.80 -9.97 -5.68
N PHE A 218 13.75 -9.44 -5.06
CA PHE A 218 12.65 -8.79 -5.74
C PHE A 218 12.40 -7.41 -5.13
N HIS A 219 11.80 -6.51 -5.90
CA HIS A 219 11.45 -5.16 -5.47
C HIS A 219 10.00 -5.13 -4.99
N LEU A 220 9.76 -4.77 -3.73
CA LEU A 220 8.42 -4.45 -3.25
C LEU A 220 8.15 -2.98 -3.57
N LEU A 221 7.23 -2.73 -4.50
CA LEU A 221 6.84 -1.39 -4.92
C LEU A 221 5.59 -0.98 -4.13
N ALA A 222 5.78 -0.27 -3.03
CA ALA A 222 4.72 0.09 -2.09
C ALA A 222 4.20 1.50 -2.33
N MET A 223 2.88 1.66 -2.40
CA MET A 223 2.26 2.97 -2.58
C MET A 223 0.88 3.08 -1.92
N HIS A 224 0.46 4.31 -1.68
CA HIS A 224 -0.88 4.66 -1.23
C HIS A 224 -1.30 5.96 -1.94
N PRO A 225 -1.86 5.88 -3.15
CA PRO A 225 -2.40 7.03 -3.86
C PRO A 225 -3.57 7.67 -3.13
N THR A 226 -3.90 8.90 -3.53
CA THR A 226 -5.03 9.63 -2.97
C THR A 226 -6.35 8.94 -3.35
N PRO A 227 -7.34 8.87 -2.45
CA PRO A 227 -8.71 8.53 -2.84
C PRO A 227 -9.20 9.52 -3.91
N PRO A 228 -9.74 9.09 -5.06
CA PRO A 228 -10.13 9.98 -6.17
C PRO A 228 -11.51 10.63 -5.95
N VAL A 229 -11.80 10.96 -4.69
CA VAL A 229 -13.07 11.50 -4.19
C VAL A 229 -12.77 12.50 -3.07
N PHE A 230 -13.80 13.11 -2.48
CA PHE A 230 -13.69 14.10 -1.39
C PHE A 230 -13.18 15.49 -1.79
N ASP A 231 -13.36 15.85 -3.06
CA ASP A 231 -13.10 17.17 -3.65
C ASP A 231 -14.27 17.60 -4.55
N GLY A 232 -14.18 18.79 -5.14
CA GLY A 232 -15.25 19.35 -5.96
C GLY A 232 -15.17 18.93 -7.43
N ASP A 233 -15.98 19.58 -8.26
CA ASP A 233 -16.07 19.34 -9.71
C ASP A 233 -14.74 19.56 -10.47
N GLU A 234 -13.75 20.19 -9.83
CA GLU A 234 -12.39 20.31 -10.36
C GLU A 234 -11.62 18.97 -10.45
N ASP A 235 -12.05 17.95 -9.69
CA ASP A 235 -11.51 16.57 -9.70
C ASP A 235 -9.99 16.51 -9.48
N ARG A 236 -9.47 17.27 -8.51
CA ARG A 236 -8.04 17.29 -8.11
C ARG A 236 -7.54 15.90 -7.73
N ASN A 237 -8.30 15.20 -6.91
CA ASN A 237 -7.98 13.90 -6.38
C ASN A 237 -8.07 12.83 -7.46
N GLY A 238 -9.06 12.88 -8.35
CA GLY A 238 -9.13 11.98 -9.50
C GLY A 238 -7.95 12.17 -10.47
N ASN A 239 -7.60 13.42 -10.76
CA ASN A 239 -6.42 13.76 -11.58
C ASN A 239 -5.10 13.30 -10.92
N ARG A 240 -4.97 13.51 -9.62
CA ARG A 240 -3.77 13.12 -8.87
C ARG A 240 -3.65 11.60 -8.75
N ASN A 241 -4.73 10.90 -8.41
CA ASN A 241 -4.74 9.43 -8.35
C ASN A 241 -4.32 8.81 -9.69
N HIS A 242 -4.86 9.32 -10.81
CA HIS A 242 -4.45 8.91 -12.14
C HIS A 242 -2.92 9.01 -12.34
N ASP A 243 -2.33 10.15 -11.98
CA ASP A 243 -0.90 10.38 -12.18
C ASP A 243 -0.02 9.65 -11.15
N GLU A 244 -0.48 9.43 -9.92
CA GLU A 244 0.22 8.57 -8.96
C GLU A 244 0.32 7.12 -9.50
N ILE A 245 -0.79 6.59 -10.04
CA ILE A 245 -0.78 5.27 -10.71
C ILE A 245 0.14 5.28 -11.93
N LYS A 246 0.10 6.35 -12.74
CA LYS A 246 0.99 6.52 -13.90
C LYS A 246 2.47 6.52 -13.52
N LEU A 247 2.83 7.16 -12.40
CA LEU A 247 4.22 7.19 -11.93
C LEU A 247 4.75 5.77 -11.73
N MET A 248 3.96 4.88 -11.11
CA MET A 248 4.35 3.50 -10.90
C MET A 248 4.34 2.68 -12.20
N ALA A 249 3.35 2.90 -13.09
CA ALA A 249 3.31 2.25 -14.39
C ALA A 249 4.53 2.59 -15.25
N ASP A 250 4.97 3.86 -15.23
CA ASP A 250 6.18 4.30 -15.89
C ASP A 250 7.42 3.79 -15.17
N TYR A 251 7.43 3.73 -13.83
CA TYR A 251 8.57 3.23 -13.03
C TYR A 251 8.93 1.78 -13.37
N VAL A 252 7.95 0.92 -13.60
CA VAL A 252 8.19 -0.49 -14.01
C VAL A 252 8.47 -0.65 -15.50
N ASN A 253 8.38 0.43 -16.28
CA ASN A 253 8.63 0.44 -17.72
C ASN A 253 9.91 1.24 -18.05
N PRO A 254 11.05 0.57 -18.33
CA PRO A 254 12.31 1.25 -18.63
C PRO A 254 12.23 2.30 -19.75
N ALA A 255 11.33 2.12 -20.73
CA ALA A 255 11.18 3.06 -21.83
C ALA A 255 10.50 4.39 -21.42
N ALA A 256 9.76 4.40 -20.31
CA ALA A 256 8.98 5.55 -19.85
C ALA A 256 9.57 6.23 -18.60
N SER A 257 10.46 5.54 -17.86
CA SER A 257 10.90 5.98 -16.53
C SER A 257 11.97 7.10 -16.50
N HIS A 258 12.43 7.59 -17.65
CA HIS A 258 13.56 8.53 -17.75
C HIS A 258 13.37 9.87 -17.02
N TYR A 259 12.13 10.34 -16.87
CA TYR A 259 11.82 11.59 -16.18
C TYR A 259 11.81 11.44 -14.66
N ILE A 260 11.69 10.20 -14.16
CA ILE A 260 11.52 9.89 -12.75
C ILE A 260 12.85 10.07 -12.03
N TYR A 261 12.81 10.74 -10.88
CA TYR A 261 13.92 10.84 -9.94
C TYR A 261 13.42 10.53 -8.52
N ASP A 262 14.26 9.88 -7.73
CA ASP A 262 13.99 9.63 -6.32
C ASP A 262 14.44 10.79 -5.42
N ASP A 263 14.16 10.69 -4.13
CA ASP A 263 14.50 11.71 -3.13
C ASP A 263 16.01 11.91 -2.92
N GLN A 264 16.85 11.02 -3.47
CA GLN A 264 18.31 11.17 -3.51
C GLN A 264 18.81 11.68 -4.89
N GLY A 265 17.89 11.96 -5.82
CA GLY A 265 18.20 12.44 -7.16
C GLY A 265 18.59 11.36 -8.17
N THR A 266 18.52 10.06 -7.81
CA THR A 266 18.78 8.97 -8.76
C THR A 266 17.66 8.91 -9.76
N ARG A 267 18.01 8.94 -11.06
CA ARG A 267 17.04 8.94 -12.17
C ARG A 267 16.74 7.54 -12.69
N GLY A 268 15.57 7.39 -13.30
CA GLY A 268 15.11 6.16 -13.92
C GLY A 268 14.27 5.28 -13.01
N GLY A 269 13.74 4.20 -13.57
CA GLY A 269 12.89 3.21 -12.90
C GLY A 269 13.57 1.86 -12.76
N LEU A 270 12.79 0.79 -12.80
CA LEU A 270 13.30 -0.57 -12.81
C LEU A 270 13.89 -0.95 -14.17
N GLU A 271 14.91 -1.80 -14.13
CA GLU A 271 15.47 -2.46 -15.31
C GLU A 271 14.50 -3.48 -15.92
N LYS A 272 14.72 -3.83 -17.20
CA LYS A 272 13.78 -4.63 -18.02
C LYS A 272 13.40 -5.98 -17.43
N GLU A 273 14.33 -6.63 -16.75
CA GLU A 273 14.24 -8.00 -16.22
C GLU A 273 14.36 -8.01 -14.69
N THR A 274 13.57 -7.15 -14.06
CA THR A 274 13.49 -7.03 -12.61
C THR A 274 12.25 -7.74 -12.09
N ARG A 275 12.42 -8.55 -11.03
CA ARG A 275 11.30 -9.09 -10.25
C ARG A 275 10.76 -8.00 -9.35
N PHE A 276 9.46 -7.75 -9.40
CA PHE A 276 8.81 -6.83 -8.49
C PHE A 276 7.41 -7.29 -8.10
N VAL A 277 6.88 -6.74 -7.02
CA VAL A 277 5.47 -6.86 -6.65
C VAL A 277 4.98 -5.46 -6.27
N ILE A 278 3.99 -4.94 -6.99
CA ILE A 278 3.31 -3.69 -6.61
C ILE A 278 2.29 -4.00 -5.53
N VAL A 279 2.30 -3.25 -4.44
CA VAL A 279 1.39 -3.43 -3.30
C VAL A 279 0.82 -2.11 -2.82
N GLY A 280 -0.46 -2.11 -2.47
CA GLY A 280 -1.10 -0.96 -1.83
C GLY A 280 -2.61 -0.94 -1.94
N ASP A 281 -3.22 -0.10 -1.12
CA ASP A 281 -4.48 0.54 -1.45
C ASP A 281 -4.21 1.58 -2.55
N LEU A 282 -4.59 1.23 -3.79
CA LEU A 282 -4.39 2.05 -4.98
C LEU A 282 -5.54 3.02 -5.22
N ASN A 283 -6.62 2.93 -4.45
CA ASN A 283 -7.79 3.81 -4.56
C ASN A 283 -8.41 3.86 -5.98
N ALA A 284 -8.22 2.83 -6.80
CA ALA A 284 -8.68 2.79 -8.18
C ALA A 284 -9.38 1.47 -8.47
N ALA A 285 -10.71 1.52 -8.60
CA ALA A 285 -11.51 0.35 -8.96
C ALA A 285 -11.30 -0.05 -10.42
N ASP A 286 -11.31 -1.35 -10.72
CA ASP A 286 -11.22 -1.89 -12.08
C ASP A 286 -12.57 -2.12 -12.76
N LYS A 287 -13.66 -2.18 -11.97
CA LYS A 287 -15.01 -2.49 -12.44
C LYS A 287 -16.07 -1.75 -11.60
N GLY A 288 -17.29 -1.69 -12.12
CA GLY A 288 -18.45 -1.14 -11.42
C GLY A 288 -18.56 0.38 -11.49
N ASP A 289 -19.45 0.94 -10.66
CA ASP A 289 -19.81 2.36 -10.63
C ASP A 289 -18.66 3.29 -10.20
N LYS A 290 -17.70 2.76 -9.45
CA LYS A 290 -16.51 3.48 -8.96
C LYS A 290 -15.31 3.39 -9.91
N HIS A 291 -15.43 2.67 -11.01
CA HIS A 291 -14.38 2.54 -12.02
C HIS A 291 -14.12 3.88 -12.71
N ARG A 292 -12.84 4.25 -12.79
CA ARG A 292 -12.37 5.40 -13.56
C ARG A 292 -11.51 4.91 -14.71
N ALA A 293 -12.03 5.01 -15.93
CA ALA A 293 -11.38 4.46 -17.11
C ALA A 293 -9.97 5.03 -17.35
N GLY A 294 -9.01 4.15 -17.61
CA GLY A 294 -7.63 4.53 -17.91
C GLY A 294 -6.78 4.84 -16.68
N VAL A 295 -7.28 4.55 -15.48
CA VAL A 295 -6.51 4.72 -14.23
C VAL A 295 -5.79 3.43 -13.91
N ILE A 296 -6.49 2.44 -13.34
CA ILE A 296 -5.85 1.19 -12.88
C ILE A 296 -5.38 0.32 -14.05
N GLU A 297 -5.97 0.49 -15.24
CA GLU A 297 -5.54 -0.18 -16.48
C GLU A 297 -4.08 0.12 -16.85
N GLN A 298 -3.54 1.27 -16.41
CA GLN A 298 -2.13 1.60 -16.63
C GLN A 298 -1.20 0.55 -16.00
N LEU A 299 -1.63 -0.09 -14.90
CA LEU A 299 -0.94 -1.21 -14.27
C LEU A 299 -1.45 -2.56 -14.75
N LEU A 300 -2.77 -2.78 -14.74
CA LEU A 300 -3.34 -4.11 -15.03
C LEU A 300 -3.08 -4.57 -16.47
N ASN A 301 -3.05 -3.64 -17.42
CA ASN A 301 -2.79 -3.95 -18.83
C ASN A 301 -1.30 -3.79 -19.20
N SER A 302 -0.43 -3.48 -18.24
CA SER A 302 1.00 -3.36 -18.50
C SER A 302 1.61 -4.73 -18.83
N PRO A 303 2.40 -4.87 -19.91
CA PRO A 303 3.05 -6.14 -20.25
C PRO A 303 4.13 -6.56 -19.24
N LYS A 304 4.44 -5.70 -18.25
CA LYS A 304 5.40 -5.97 -17.18
C LYS A 304 4.74 -6.53 -15.94
N VAL A 305 3.43 -6.36 -15.79
CA VAL A 305 2.66 -6.68 -14.60
C VAL A 305 1.78 -7.89 -14.87
N ASN A 306 1.63 -8.77 -13.90
CA ASN A 306 0.60 -9.80 -13.92
C ASN A 306 -0.70 -9.23 -13.35
N GLY A 307 -1.45 -8.52 -14.19
CA GLY A 307 -2.75 -7.91 -13.84
C GLY A 307 -3.92 -8.88 -13.83
N GLU A 308 -3.74 -10.12 -14.32
CA GLU A 308 -4.81 -11.13 -14.40
C GLU A 308 -5.15 -11.76 -13.04
N VAL A 309 -4.27 -11.61 -12.05
CA VAL A 309 -4.51 -12.09 -10.70
C VAL A 309 -5.61 -11.24 -10.08
N GLU A 310 -6.78 -11.85 -9.88
CA GLU A 310 -7.94 -11.24 -9.25
C GLU A 310 -8.29 -12.03 -7.98
N PRO A 311 -7.72 -11.63 -6.81
CA PRO A 311 -8.04 -12.27 -5.53
C PRO A 311 -9.53 -12.19 -5.23
N THR A 312 -10.09 -13.23 -4.62
CA THR A 312 -11.52 -13.29 -4.30
C THR A 312 -11.81 -13.72 -2.87
N SER A 313 -13.05 -13.54 -2.44
CA SER A 313 -13.57 -13.99 -1.15
C SER A 313 -15.07 -14.31 -1.19
N LEU A 314 -15.51 -15.14 -0.24
CA LEU A 314 -16.93 -15.42 -0.03
C LEU A 314 -17.67 -14.18 0.50
N GLY A 315 -17.06 -13.44 1.44
CA GLY A 315 -17.66 -12.23 1.99
C GLY A 315 -17.85 -11.12 0.96
N GLY A 316 -16.91 -10.97 0.02
CA GLY A 316 -17.07 -10.09 -1.14
C GLY A 316 -18.25 -10.51 -2.03
N ALA A 317 -18.36 -11.81 -2.35
CA ALA A 317 -19.46 -12.34 -3.17
C ALA A 317 -20.84 -12.15 -2.50
N GLU A 318 -20.92 -12.21 -1.17
CA GLU A 318 -22.15 -11.96 -0.40
C GLU A 318 -22.45 -10.47 -0.18
N HIS A 319 -21.52 -9.59 -0.52
CA HIS A 319 -21.64 -8.15 -0.27
C HIS A 319 -22.57 -7.47 -1.29
N SER A 320 -22.59 -7.96 -2.54
CA SER A 320 -23.43 -7.43 -3.63
C SER A 320 -23.81 -8.53 -4.61
N SER A 321 -24.95 -8.38 -5.29
CA SER A 321 -25.41 -9.27 -6.36
C SER A 321 -24.58 -9.20 -7.65
N GLU A 322 -23.73 -8.19 -7.78
CA GLU A 322 -22.85 -8.04 -8.94
C GLU A 322 -21.83 -9.19 -9.02
N PRO A 323 -21.63 -9.87 -10.16
CA PRO A 323 -20.71 -11.00 -10.26
C PRO A 323 -19.26 -10.68 -9.88
N PHE A 324 -18.82 -9.44 -10.09
CA PHE A 324 -17.47 -8.98 -9.75
C PHE A 324 -17.31 -8.61 -8.27
N SER A 325 -18.38 -8.64 -7.46
CA SER A 325 -18.30 -8.36 -6.02
C SER A 325 -17.37 -9.33 -5.26
N ARG A 326 -17.17 -10.54 -5.80
CA ARG A 326 -16.25 -11.54 -5.27
C ARG A 326 -14.82 -11.03 -5.10
N SER A 327 -14.39 -10.03 -5.86
CA SER A 327 -13.05 -9.42 -5.78
C SER A 327 -13.02 -8.10 -5.02
N TYR A 328 -14.12 -7.68 -4.40
CA TYR A 328 -14.12 -6.51 -3.54
C TYR A 328 -13.11 -6.64 -2.40
N THR A 329 -12.41 -5.55 -2.15
CA THR A 329 -11.40 -5.41 -1.10
C THR A 329 -11.77 -4.32 -0.10
N ALA A 330 -12.75 -3.48 -0.43
CA ALA A 330 -13.27 -2.45 0.46
C ALA A 330 -14.77 -2.59 0.72
N HIS A 331 -15.19 -2.20 1.92
CA HIS A 331 -16.56 -2.34 2.43
C HIS A 331 -17.59 -1.56 1.61
N TRP A 332 -17.19 -0.52 0.89
CA TRP A 332 -18.08 0.26 0.01
C TRP A 332 -18.28 -0.36 -1.37
N GLY A 333 -17.84 -1.60 -1.57
CA GLY A 333 -18.07 -2.35 -2.81
C GLY A 333 -17.16 -1.87 -3.94
N ALA A 334 -15.85 -2.04 -3.76
CA ALA A 334 -14.83 -1.84 -4.77
C ALA A 334 -13.63 -2.75 -4.54
N ARG A 335 -12.91 -3.09 -5.60
CA ARG A 335 -11.55 -3.63 -5.54
C ARG A 335 -10.59 -2.44 -5.66
N VAL A 336 -9.93 -2.06 -4.58
CA VAL A 336 -8.99 -0.93 -4.56
C VAL A 336 -7.63 -1.31 -3.97
N ASP A 337 -7.53 -2.47 -3.33
CA ASP A 337 -6.30 -3.01 -2.76
C ASP A 337 -5.69 -4.05 -3.70
N TYR A 338 -4.42 -3.88 -4.04
CA TYR A 338 -3.76 -4.68 -5.08
C TYR A 338 -2.44 -5.27 -4.58
N VAL A 339 -2.16 -6.50 -5.05
CA VAL A 339 -0.87 -7.18 -4.97
C VAL A 339 -0.58 -7.70 -6.38
N LEU A 340 0.31 -7.04 -7.11
CA LEU A 340 0.53 -7.28 -8.54
C LEU A 340 1.99 -7.69 -8.80
N PRO A 341 2.27 -9.00 -8.88
CA PRO A 341 3.60 -9.49 -9.23
C PRO A 341 3.99 -9.11 -10.66
N SER A 342 5.28 -8.99 -10.93
CA SER A 342 5.81 -8.85 -12.28
C SER A 342 5.60 -10.11 -13.11
N GLN A 343 5.43 -9.96 -14.42
CA GLN A 343 5.45 -11.07 -15.38
C GLN A 343 6.80 -11.83 -15.34
N PHE A 344 7.88 -11.09 -15.13
CA PHE A 344 9.23 -11.64 -15.09
C PHE A 344 9.53 -12.30 -13.74
N GLY A 345 10.18 -13.49 -13.79
CA GLY A 345 10.86 -14.09 -12.64
C GLY A 345 9.98 -14.62 -11.51
N PHE A 346 8.65 -14.62 -11.67
CA PHE A 346 7.72 -15.23 -10.73
C PHE A 346 6.91 -16.36 -11.36
N ARG A 347 6.53 -17.33 -10.52
CA ARG A 347 5.34 -18.17 -10.73
C ARG A 347 4.30 -17.72 -9.70
N VAL A 348 3.13 -17.30 -10.17
CA VAL A 348 2.02 -16.94 -9.29
C VAL A 348 1.29 -18.20 -8.84
N GLY A 349 0.95 -18.26 -7.55
CA GLY A 349 0.23 -19.34 -6.90
C GLY A 349 -1.17 -18.92 -6.48
N GLU A 350 -1.56 -19.27 -5.26
CA GLU A 350 -2.86 -18.90 -4.70
C GLU A 350 -2.96 -17.40 -4.42
N SER A 351 -4.18 -16.90 -4.31
CA SER A 351 -4.45 -15.54 -3.89
C SER A 351 -5.79 -15.46 -3.17
N GLY A 352 -6.00 -14.40 -2.40
CA GLY A 352 -7.26 -14.22 -1.71
C GLY A 352 -7.43 -12.86 -1.05
N VAL A 353 -8.68 -12.61 -0.66
CA VAL A 353 -9.06 -11.50 0.21
C VAL A 353 -9.51 -12.08 1.55
N PHE A 354 -8.99 -11.59 2.67
CA PHE A 354 -9.53 -11.95 3.98
C PHE A 354 -10.86 -11.24 4.20
N TRP A 355 -11.92 -11.82 3.65
CA TRP A 355 -13.30 -11.40 3.87
C TRP A 355 -14.17 -12.66 4.03
N PRO A 356 -14.29 -13.17 5.26
CA PRO A 356 -15.13 -14.33 5.53
C PRO A 356 -16.61 -14.05 5.23
N SER A 357 -17.38 -15.11 4.96
CA SER A 357 -18.85 -15.06 4.81
C SER A 357 -19.50 -14.52 6.09
N LYS A 358 -20.70 -13.92 5.97
CA LYS A 358 -21.48 -13.45 7.14
C LYS A 358 -21.83 -14.57 8.12
N SER A 359 -21.87 -15.82 7.65
CA SER A 359 -22.15 -16.98 8.50
C SER A 359 -20.90 -17.54 9.20
N ASP A 360 -19.71 -17.13 8.78
CA ASP A 360 -18.44 -17.57 9.37
C ASP A 360 -18.20 -16.85 10.71
N PRO A 361 -17.79 -17.55 11.79
CA PRO A 361 -17.45 -16.93 13.08
C PRO A 361 -16.39 -15.83 13.01
N LEU A 362 -15.55 -15.81 11.97
CA LEU A 362 -14.54 -14.79 11.72
C LEU A 362 -15.11 -13.50 11.10
N PHE A 363 -16.37 -13.48 10.67
CA PHE A 363 -17.02 -12.26 10.17
C PHE A 363 -16.96 -11.10 11.15
N ARG A 364 -16.96 -11.39 12.46
CA ARG A 364 -16.78 -10.39 13.52
C ARG A 364 -15.54 -9.52 13.33
N LEU A 365 -14.50 -10.03 12.66
CA LEU A 365 -13.25 -9.31 12.41
C LEU A 365 -13.43 -8.22 11.35
N VAL A 366 -14.39 -8.37 10.45
CA VAL A 366 -14.60 -7.50 9.29
C VAL A 366 -16.00 -6.88 9.23
N ALA A 367 -16.73 -6.94 10.35
CA ALA A 367 -18.11 -6.51 10.44
C ALA A 367 -18.30 -4.99 10.26
N SER A 368 -17.29 -4.19 10.59
CA SER A 368 -17.29 -2.73 10.45
C SER A 368 -15.86 -2.17 10.46
N ARG A 369 -15.68 -0.89 10.12
CA ARG A 369 -14.40 -0.18 10.26
C ARG A 369 -13.82 -0.33 11.68
N HIS A 370 -14.66 -0.09 12.71
CA HIS A 370 -14.27 -0.22 14.12
C HIS A 370 -13.92 -1.66 14.54
N ALA A 371 -14.36 -2.69 13.81
CA ALA A 371 -13.98 -4.07 14.09
C ALA A 371 -12.52 -4.34 13.69
N SER A 372 -12.08 -3.84 12.54
CA SER A 372 -10.67 -3.85 12.13
C SER A 372 -10.39 -2.72 11.14
N SER A 373 -11.00 -2.76 9.96
CA SER A 373 -10.85 -1.79 8.88
C SER A 373 -12.06 -1.85 7.94
N ASP A 374 -12.34 -0.77 7.24
CA ASP A 374 -13.24 -0.74 6.09
C ASP A 374 -12.62 -1.37 4.83
N HIS A 375 -11.31 -1.59 4.81
CA HIS A 375 -10.62 -2.43 3.82
C HIS A 375 -10.42 -3.88 4.28
N ARG A 376 -9.94 -4.73 3.39
CA ARG A 376 -9.64 -6.14 3.63
C ARG A 376 -8.20 -6.44 3.24
N LEU A 377 -7.57 -7.34 3.99
CA LEU A 377 -6.24 -7.83 3.65
C LEU A 377 -6.29 -8.62 2.34
N VAL A 378 -5.50 -8.21 1.36
CA VAL A 378 -5.32 -8.89 0.07
C VAL A 378 -3.95 -9.53 0.00
N TRP A 379 -3.86 -10.76 -0.51
CA TRP A 379 -2.59 -11.48 -0.61
C TRP A 379 -2.47 -12.29 -1.89
N VAL A 380 -1.24 -12.49 -2.34
CA VAL A 380 -0.86 -13.36 -3.45
C VAL A 380 0.38 -14.15 -3.05
N ASP A 381 0.34 -15.45 -3.31
CA ASP A 381 1.47 -16.35 -3.19
C ASP A 381 2.28 -16.34 -4.48
N VAL A 382 3.60 -16.19 -4.35
CA VAL A 382 4.54 -16.18 -5.48
C VAL A 382 5.73 -17.07 -5.21
N GLU A 383 6.31 -17.63 -6.25
CA GLU A 383 7.58 -18.34 -6.19
C GLU A 383 8.60 -17.67 -7.09
N ILE A 384 9.77 -17.39 -6.51
CA ILE A 384 10.88 -16.77 -7.22
C ILE A 384 11.58 -17.83 -8.08
N LYS A 385 11.49 -17.67 -9.41
CA LYS A 385 12.15 -18.55 -10.39
C LYS A 385 13.67 -18.42 -10.35
#